data_AF-A0A352WRH9-F1
#
_entry.id   AF-A0A352WRH9-F1
#
_cell.length_a   1.000
_cell.length_b   1.000
_cell.length_c   1.000
_cell.angle_alpha   90.00
_cell.angle_beta   90.00
_cell.angle_gamma   90.00
#
_symmetry.space_group_name_H-M   'P 1'
#
loop_
_entity.id
_entity.type
_entity.pdbx_description
1 polymer ?
#
loop_
_entity_poly.entity_id
_entity_poly.type
_entity_poly.pdbx_seq_one_letter_code
_entity_poly.pdbx_strand_id
1 'polypeptide(L)' 'FHTPQSTLLMLSSAFGGYDLIMEAYNEAMKEKYRFFAYGDALLIR' A
#
# COMPACT_ATOMS: atom_id res chain seq x y z
N PHE A 1 -3.73 0.86 3.76
CA PHE A 1 -3.64 0.54 2.31
C PHE A 1 -4.73 1.28 1.52
N HIS A 2 -4.34 1.94 0.43
CA HIS A 2 -5.23 2.70 -0.46
C HIS A 2 -5.63 1.92 -1.71
N THR A 3 -6.69 2.34 -2.40
CA THR A 3 -7.14 1.68 -3.63
C THR A 3 -6.11 1.79 -4.76
N PRO A 4 -6.10 0.83 -5.71
CA PRO A 4 -5.29 0.95 -6.92
C PRO A 4 -5.57 2.27 -7.65
N GLN A 5 -4.53 2.86 -8.24
CA GLN A 5 -4.59 4.13 -8.99
C GLN A 5 -5.04 5.36 -8.18
N SER A 6 -5.07 5.29 -6.85
CA SER A 6 -5.33 6.46 -6.01
C SER A 6 -4.12 7.38 -5.89
N THR A 7 -4.37 8.68 -5.69
CA THR A 7 -3.31 9.66 -5.41
C THR A 7 -2.55 9.35 -4.12
N LEU A 8 -3.17 8.70 -3.14
CA LEU A 8 -2.52 8.27 -1.91
C LEU A 8 -1.58 7.09 -2.11
N LEU A 9 -1.93 6.15 -3.01
CA LEU A 9 -0.99 5.12 -3.45
C LEU A 9 0.20 5.75 -4.17
N MET A 10 -0.04 6.71 -5.08
CA MET A 10 1.04 7.44 -5.76
C MET A 10 1.96 8.18 -4.78
N LEU A 11 1.41 8.85 -3.76
CA LEU A 11 2.18 9.51 -2.71
C LEU A 11 3.03 8.51 -1.92
N SER A 12 2.44 7.36 -1.56
CA SER A 12 3.16 6.29 -0.84
C SER A 12 4.30 5.73 -1.69
N SER A 13 4.09 5.54 -3.00
CA SER A 13 5.11 5.13 -3.96
C SER A 13 6.20 6.18 -4.17
N ALA A 14 5.87 7.47 -4.13
CA ALA A 14 6.87 8.54 -4.19
C ALA A 14 7.74 8.58 -2.92
N PHE A 15 7.18 8.18 -1.77
CA PHE A 15 7.91 8.13 -0.49
C PHE A 15 8.76 6.86 -0.33
N GLY A 16 8.20 5.69 -0.63
CA GLY A 16 8.84 4.39 -0.40
C GLY A 16 9.40 3.69 -1.64
N GLY A 17 9.33 4.32 -2.81
CA GLY A 17 9.66 3.69 -4.10
C GLY A 17 8.50 2.85 -4.66
N TYR A 18 8.32 2.88 -5.98
CA TYR A 18 7.20 2.19 -6.63
C TYR A 18 7.25 0.68 -6.45
N ASP A 19 8.39 0.05 -6.76
CA ASP A 19 8.52 -1.41 -6.74
C ASP A 19 8.31 -1.99 -5.35
N LEU A 20 8.92 -1.38 -4.33
CA LEU A 20 8.80 -1.81 -2.93
C LEU A 20 7.36 -1.69 -2.42
N ILE A 21 6.69 -0.58 -2.74
CA ILE A 21 5.29 -0.39 -2.33
C ILE A 21 4.38 -1.38 -3.02
N MET A 22 4.58 -1.65 -4.31
CA MET A 22 3.77 -2.63 -5.04
C MET A 22 4.01 -4.06 -4.56
N GLU A 23 5.25 -4.41 -4.21
CA GLU A 23 5.57 -5.70 -3.58
C GLU A 23 4.87 -5.85 -2.22
N ALA A 24 4.94 -4.84 -1.36
CA ALA A 24 4.25 -4.83 -0.08
C ALA A 24 2.72 -4.95 -0.23
N TYR A 25 2.15 -4.31 -1.25
CA TYR A 25 0.73 -4.43 -1.59
C TYR A 25 0.34 -5.85 -2.03
N ASN A 26 1.18 -6.48 -2.86
CA ASN A 26 0.95 -7.86 -3.31
C ASN A 26 0.99 -8.84 -2.13
N GLU A 27 1.96 -8.69 -1.22
CA GLU A 27 2.03 -9.52 -0.02
C GLU A 27 0.83 -9.27 0.91
N ALA A 28 0.43 -8.01 1.10
CA ALA A 28 -0.75 -7.66 1.89
C ALA A 28 -2.05 -8.27 1.33
N MET A 29 -2.19 -8.38 0.01
CA MET A 29 -3.32 -9.08 -0.61
C MET A 29 -3.28 -10.59 -0.35
N LYS A 30 -2.10 -11.21 -0.48
CA LYS A 30 -1.91 -12.65 -0.22
C LYS A 30 -2.20 -13.01 1.23
N GLU A 31 -1.76 -12.17 2.16
CA GLU A 31 -1.99 -12.32 3.61
C GLU A 31 -3.36 -11.77 4.07
N LYS A 32 -4.23 -11.36 3.14
CA LYS A 32 -5.61 -10.91 3.40
C LYS A 32 -5.73 -9.74 4.39
N TYR A 33 -4.81 -8.77 4.28
CA TYR A 33 -4.92 -7.52 5.01
C TYR A 33 -6.22 -6.80 4.64
N ARG A 34 -6.76 -6.02 5.57
CA ARG A 34 -7.92 -5.17 5.33
C ARG A 34 -7.46 -3.89 4.67
N PHE A 35 -8.07 -3.53 3.54
CA PHE A 35 -7.73 -2.31 2.81
C PHE A 35 -8.70 -1.18 3.18
N PHE A 36 -8.39 0.04 2.73
CA PHE A 36 -9.21 1.24 2.88
C PHE A 36 -9.21 1.86 4.29
N ALA A 37 -10.15 2.77 4.54
CA ALA A 37 -10.15 3.72 5.66
C ALA A 37 -10.11 3.08 7.06
N TYR A 38 -10.71 1.89 7.22
CA TYR A 38 -10.74 1.14 8.48
C TYR A 38 -9.93 -0.15 8.41
N GLY A 39 -9.02 -0.22 7.43
CA GLY A 39 -8.16 -1.36 7.21
C GLY A 39 -6.90 -1.30 8.06
N ASP A 40 -5.96 -2.15 7.68
CA ASP A 40 -4.64 -2.23 8.28
C ASP A 40 -3.70 -1.16 7.68
N ALA A 41 -2.59 -0.93 8.38
CA ALA A 41 -1.64 0.13 8.08
C ALA A 41 -0.35 -0.41 7.44
N LEU A 42 0.31 0.46 6.67
CA LEU A 42 1.66 0.25 6.14
C LEU A 42 2.56 1.29 6.79
N LEU A 43 3.67 0.85 7.39
CA LEU A 43 4.71 1.72 7.96
C LEU A 43 5.93 1.68 7.05
N ILE A 44 6.38 2.85 6.61
CA ILE A 44 7.58 3.02 5.77
C ILE A 44 8.62 3.76 6.64
N ARG A 45 9.84 3.22 6.70
CA ARG A 45 10.96 3.74 7.52
C ARG A 45 12.16 4.08 6.65
#